data_AF-A0A6L3EQY1-F1
#
_entry.id   AF-A0A6L3EQY1-F1
#
_cell.length_a   1.000
_cell.length_b   1.000
_cell.length_c   1.000
_cell.angle_alpha   90.00
_cell.angle_beta   90.00
_cell.angle_gamma   90.00
#
_symmetry.space_group_name_H-M   'P 1'
#
loop_
_entity.id
_entity.type
_entity.pdbx_description
1 polymer ?
#
loop_
_entity_poly.entity_id
_entity_poly.type
_entity_poly.pdbx_seq_one_letter_code
_entity_poly.pdbx_strand_id
1 'polypeptide(L)'
;MARARRRVAKDLDALFEREREFHARLRRHHLPHGQIRSAEFGGGPGNAPTGYRQGSDGALMTGLYLGYLSLAYSAARSRVESAHVHEALDTMEMLTTAGGVAGRVCRQFYPGEPQECRHHAGKGPHAGLSFEMRTSRDQVTGVLWGLALCASRFPDPSARARSLRLIEDVVMHHFDPDSTTRRARWRIPAYGREPQRWMTFNMRLFCAGVGARLLAAPELVAEYQRLLKQVPTVARLARRAAPFHRHAEYFVNHLNLCRYWLLIRLESDTGVRGELSHLLASRFRTVVDHGNTLFNFFVLDPAVEAARVDRRTLLDSGIQSLRQLTEAKLWNHPRPLDQSVENVTCAYGWALRSTTRLFKGLGRPMRRSK
;
A
#
# COMPACT_ATOMS: atom_id res chain seq x y z
N MET A 1 11.04 -15.33 -34.17
CA MET A 1 10.58 -14.29 -33.22
C MET A 1 9.05 -14.13 -33.13
N ALA A 2 8.28 -14.13 -34.23
CA ALA A 2 6.83 -13.86 -34.20
C ALA A 2 6.01 -14.73 -33.22
N ARG A 3 6.28 -16.04 -33.14
CA ARG A 3 5.61 -16.99 -32.22
C ARG A 3 5.77 -16.60 -30.74
N ALA A 4 6.94 -16.07 -30.36
CA ALA A 4 7.20 -15.60 -28.99
C ALA A 4 6.43 -14.30 -28.69
N ARG A 5 6.39 -13.35 -29.63
CA ARG A 5 5.58 -12.11 -29.50
C ARG A 5 4.08 -12.43 -29.36
N ARG A 6 3.54 -13.34 -30.18
CA ARG A 6 2.14 -13.80 -30.08
C ARG A 6 1.83 -14.49 -28.74
N ARG A 7 2.73 -15.33 -28.24
CA ARG A 7 2.57 -15.97 -26.92
C ARG A 7 2.52 -14.95 -25.80
N VAL A 8 3.48 -14.02 -25.76
CA VAL A 8 3.49 -12.94 -24.75
C VAL A 8 2.22 -12.11 -24.83
N ALA A 9 1.73 -11.73 -26.02
CA ALA A 9 0.46 -11.01 -26.14
C ALA A 9 -0.71 -11.78 -25.48
N LYS A 10 -0.91 -13.05 -25.86
CA LYS A 10 -1.96 -13.91 -25.26
C LYS A 10 -1.84 -14.05 -23.74
N ASP A 11 -0.62 -14.22 -23.23
CA ASP A 11 -0.37 -14.31 -21.80
C ASP A 11 -0.76 -12.99 -21.10
N LEU A 12 -0.50 -11.83 -21.71
CA LEU A 12 -0.88 -10.52 -21.18
C LEU A 12 -2.39 -10.26 -21.19
N ASP A 13 -3.10 -10.66 -22.25
CA ASP A 13 -4.55 -10.52 -22.32
C ASP A 13 -5.21 -11.35 -21.20
N ALA A 14 -4.73 -12.57 -20.97
CA ALA A 14 -5.18 -13.41 -19.86
C ALA A 14 -4.86 -12.82 -18.46
N LEU A 15 -3.78 -12.03 -18.30
CA LEU A 15 -3.55 -11.26 -17.08
C LEU A 15 -4.60 -10.15 -16.90
N PHE A 16 -5.00 -9.49 -17.99
CA PHE A 16 -5.97 -8.39 -17.94
C PHE A 16 -7.41 -8.86 -17.70
N GLU A 17 -7.81 -10.02 -18.23
CA GLU A 17 -9.12 -10.62 -17.87
C GLU A 17 -9.20 -10.90 -16.37
N ARG A 18 -8.17 -11.55 -15.80
CA ARG A 18 -8.11 -11.87 -14.37
C ARG A 18 -8.03 -10.64 -13.46
N GLU A 19 -7.39 -9.58 -13.92
CA GLU A 19 -7.30 -8.32 -13.18
C GLU A 19 -8.67 -7.61 -13.14
N ARG A 20 -9.42 -7.58 -14.25
CA ARG A 20 -10.80 -7.07 -14.26
C ARG A 20 -11.76 -7.94 -13.44
N GLU A 21 -11.66 -9.28 -13.55
CA GLU A 21 -12.43 -10.23 -12.73
C GLU A 21 -12.17 -10.01 -11.24
N PHE A 22 -10.89 -9.86 -10.85
CA PHE A 22 -10.52 -9.53 -9.49
C PHE A 22 -11.09 -8.18 -9.06
N HIS A 23 -10.95 -7.12 -9.87
CA HIS A 23 -11.42 -5.77 -9.52
C HIS A 23 -12.95 -5.75 -9.32
N ALA A 24 -13.69 -6.44 -10.19
CA ALA A 24 -15.13 -6.64 -10.04
C ALA A 24 -15.49 -7.38 -8.74
N ARG A 25 -14.76 -8.44 -8.36
CA ARG A 25 -14.93 -9.13 -7.07
C ARG A 25 -14.61 -8.23 -5.88
N LEU A 26 -13.55 -7.42 -5.96
CA LEU A 26 -13.18 -6.47 -4.92
C LEU A 26 -14.28 -5.42 -4.71
N ARG A 27 -14.82 -4.83 -5.79
CA ARG A 27 -15.96 -3.91 -5.72
C ARG A 27 -17.20 -4.57 -5.14
N ARG A 28 -17.56 -5.76 -5.65
CA ARG A 28 -18.78 -6.48 -5.24
C ARG A 28 -18.75 -6.96 -3.78
N HIS A 29 -17.59 -7.34 -3.26
CA HIS A 29 -17.50 -8.04 -1.97
C HIS A 29 -16.74 -7.29 -0.89
N HIS A 30 -15.88 -6.33 -1.24
CA HIS A 30 -14.96 -5.69 -0.30
C HIS A 30 -15.10 -4.18 -0.23
N LEU A 31 -15.96 -3.52 -1.00
CA LEU A 31 -16.14 -2.06 -1.00
C LEU A 31 -17.49 -1.56 -0.44
N PRO A 32 -17.97 -2.01 0.74
CA PRO A 32 -19.15 -1.43 1.36
C PRO A 32 -18.89 0.04 1.72
N HIS A 33 -19.74 0.93 1.22
CA HIS A 33 -19.62 2.38 1.42
C HIS A 33 -18.27 2.96 0.93
N GLY A 34 -17.71 2.41 -0.16
CA GLY A 34 -16.51 2.95 -0.84
C GLY A 34 -15.15 2.59 -0.21
N GLN A 35 -15.13 2.07 1.03
CA GLN A 35 -13.90 1.63 1.74
C GLN A 35 -13.68 0.13 1.63
N ILE A 36 -12.41 -0.27 1.52
CA ILE A 36 -12.02 -1.68 1.54
C ILE A 36 -12.22 -2.24 2.94
N ARG A 37 -13.13 -3.20 3.08
CA ARG A 37 -13.39 -3.94 4.32
C ARG A 37 -13.14 -5.43 4.16
N SER A 38 -12.79 -6.06 5.27
CA SER A 38 -12.58 -7.49 5.37
C SER A 38 -13.92 -8.23 5.38
N ALA A 39 -14.33 -8.72 4.22
CA ALA A 39 -15.53 -9.51 4.06
C ALA A 39 -15.40 -10.88 4.74
N GLU A 40 -16.46 -11.29 5.42
CA GLU A 40 -16.60 -12.62 6.00
C GLU A 40 -17.56 -13.42 5.11
N PHE A 41 -17.17 -14.63 4.70
CA PHE A 41 -17.92 -15.44 3.74
C PHE A 41 -18.37 -16.75 4.38
N GLY A 42 -19.68 -17.01 4.34
CA GLY A 42 -20.27 -18.27 4.78
C GLY A 42 -19.76 -19.52 4.03
N GLY A 43 -20.26 -20.69 4.44
CA GLY A 43 -19.98 -21.97 3.80
C GLY A 43 -20.92 -22.33 2.64
N GLY A 44 -22.01 -21.58 2.45
CA GLY A 44 -23.04 -21.89 1.46
C GLY A 44 -22.65 -21.53 0.00
N PRO A 45 -23.34 -22.12 -0.99
CA PRO A 45 -23.20 -21.73 -2.39
C PRO A 45 -23.77 -20.31 -2.60
N GLY A 46 -22.95 -19.44 -3.20
CA GLY A 46 -23.26 -18.01 -3.35
C GLY A 46 -22.21 -17.17 -2.63
N ASN A 47 -21.28 -16.60 -3.39
CA ASN A 47 -20.09 -15.91 -2.89
C ASN A 47 -20.38 -14.52 -2.28
N ALA A 48 -21.53 -14.31 -1.64
CA ALA A 48 -21.86 -13.07 -0.95
C ALA A 48 -21.19 -13.01 0.43
N PRO A 49 -20.70 -11.83 0.87
CA PRO A 49 -20.32 -11.61 2.26
C PRO A 49 -21.53 -11.81 3.18
N THR A 50 -21.35 -12.56 4.26
CA THR A 50 -22.31 -12.67 5.38
C THR A 50 -22.11 -11.55 6.41
N GLY A 51 -21.00 -10.84 6.35
CA GLY A 51 -20.65 -9.76 7.25
C GLY A 51 -19.31 -9.12 6.88
N TYR A 52 -18.88 -8.14 7.70
CA TYR A 52 -17.61 -7.46 7.55
C TYR A 52 -16.91 -7.32 8.89
N ARG A 53 -15.65 -7.74 8.96
CA ARG A 53 -14.87 -7.68 10.20
C ARG A 53 -14.60 -6.23 10.62
N GLN A 54 -14.99 -5.93 11.85
CA GLN A 54 -14.76 -4.68 12.55
C GLN A 54 -13.29 -4.58 13.01
N GLY A 55 -12.65 -3.43 12.88
CA GLY A 55 -11.21 -3.29 13.15
C GLY A 55 -10.29 -3.89 12.09
N SER A 56 -10.78 -4.08 10.86
CA SER A 56 -9.90 -4.36 9.72
C SER A 56 -9.09 -3.12 9.32
N ASP A 57 -8.02 -3.31 8.55
CA ASP A 57 -7.10 -2.24 8.13
C ASP A 57 -7.69 -1.39 6.98
N GLY A 58 -8.90 -0.85 7.18
CA GLY A 58 -9.69 -0.23 6.12
C GLY A 58 -9.01 0.93 5.42
N ALA A 59 -8.47 1.89 6.18
CA ALA A 59 -7.74 3.03 5.62
C ALA A 59 -6.47 2.61 4.85
N LEU A 60 -5.71 1.65 5.38
CA LEU A 60 -4.56 1.07 4.68
C LEU A 60 -5.00 0.47 3.34
N MET A 61 -5.98 -0.45 3.37
CA MET A 61 -6.37 -1.21 2.19
C MET A 61 -7.06 -0.35 1.13
N THR A 62 -7.87 0.64 1.56
CA THR A 62 -8.50 1.61 0.65
C THR A 62 -7.45 2.54 0.01
N GLY A 63 -6.42 2.93 0.76
CA GLY A 63 -5.31 3.72 0.21
C GLY A 63 -4.45 2.92 -0.80
N LEU A 64 -4.21 1.63 -0.54
CA LEU A 64 -3.61 0.73 -1.54
C LEU A 64 -4.48 0.61 -2.80
N TYR A 65 -5.81 0.52 -2.64
CA TYR A 65 -6.77 0.48 -3.74
C TYR A 65 -6.77 1.78 -4.57
N LEU A 66 -6.81 2.97 -3.94
CA LEU A 66 -6.66 4.25 -4.66
C LEU A 66 -5.33 4.32 -5.44
N GLY A 67 -4.24 3.84 -4.83
CA GLY A 67 -2.94 3.77 -5.50
C GLY A 67 -2.95 2.85 -6.72
N TYR A 68 -3.59 1.68 -6.61
CA TYR A 68 -3.84 0.77 -7.73
C TYR A 68 -4.66 1.44 -8.85
N LEU A 69 -5.80 2.06 -8.53
CA LEU A 69 -6.66 2.72 -9.52
C LEU A 69 -5.91 3.84 -10.25
N SER A 70 -5.18 4.67 -9.52
CA SER A 70 -4.38 5.79 -10.07
C SER A 70 -3.31 5.29 -11.05
N LEU A 71 -2.63 4.19 -10.72
CA LEU A 71 -1.64 3.58 -11.59
C LEU A 71 -2.25 2.84 -12.78
N ALA A 72 -3.38 2.13 -12.59
CA ALA A 72 -4.10 1.43 -13.65
C ALA A 72 -4.68 2.41 -14.69
N TYR A 73 -5.21 3.54 -14.23
CA TYR A 73 -5.62 4.65 -15.10
C TYR A 73 -4.42 5.24 -15.85
N SER A 74 -3.32 5.55 -15.15
CA SER A 74 -2.08 6.04 -15.77
C SER A 74 -1.50 5.08 -16.82
N ALA A 75 -1.69 3.77 -16.64
CA ALA A 75 -1.16 2.73 -17.53
C ALA A 75 -1.90 2.59 -18.86
N ALA A 76 -3.19 2.90 -18.90
CA ALA A 76 -4.04 2.50 -20.02
C ALA A 76 -5.22 3.44 -20.34
N ARG A 77 -5.50 4.44 -19.49
CA ARG A 77 -6.57 5.45 -19.61
C ARG A 77 -8.03 4.96 -19.73
N SER A 78 -8.25 3.67 -19.98
CA SER A 78 -9.58 3.06 -20.22
C SER A 78 -9.91 1.84 -19.35
N ARG A 79 -8.97 1.37 -18.51
CA ARG A 79 -9.13 0.11 -17.75
C ARG A 79 -9.83 0.25 -16.41
N VAL A 80 -9.86 1.47 -15.90
CA VAL A 80 -10.53 1.85 -14.66
C VAL A 80 -11.29 3.12 -14.97
N GLU A 81 -12.58 3.14 -14.67
CA GLU A 81 -13.41 4.33 -14.82
C GLU A 81 -12.89 5.46 -13.93
N SER A 82 -12.85 6.69 -14.46
CA SER A 82 -12.47 7.89 -13.70
C SER A 82 -13.25 7.99 -12.39
N ALA A 83 -14.55 7.67 -12.44
CA ALA A 83 -15.46 7.62 -11.30
C ALA A 83 -14.93 6.79 -10.12
N HIS A 84 -14.29 5.64 -10.36
CA HIS A 84 -13.72 4.82 -9.29
C HIS A 84 -12.56 5.50 -8.56
N VAL A 85 -11.76 6.33 -9.26
CA VAL A 85 -10.69 7.11 -8.62
C VAL A 85 -11.28 8.21 -7.74
N HIS A 86 -12.34 8.89 -8.21
CA HIS A 86 -13.04 9.90 -7.40
C HIS A 86 -13.74 9.26 -6.18
N GLU A 87 -14.47 8.16 -6.34
CA GLU A 87 -15.11 7.40 -5.25
C GLU A 87 -14.09 6.97 -4.16
N ALA A 88 -12.93 6.46 -4.57
CA ALA A 88 -11.85 6.11 -3.65
C ALA A 88 -11.21 7.33 -2.97
N LEU A 89 -11.17 8.49 -3.65
CA LEU A 89 -10.69 9.76 -3.09
C LEU A 89 -11.71 10.40 -2.13
N ASP A 90 -13.01 10.30 -2.40
CA ASP A 90 -14.09 10.65 -1.46
C ASP A 90 -13.98 9.84 -0.17
N THR A 91 -13.68 8.55 -0.33
CA THR A 91 -13.44 7.64 0.79
C THR A 91 -12.16 8.00 1.55
N MET A 92 -11.07 8.41 0.88
CA MET A 92 -9.87 8.92 1.56
C MET A 92 -10.15 10.19 2.37
N GLU A 93 -10.94 11.13 1.84
CA GLU A 93 -11.33 12.33 2.58
C GLU A 93 -12.11 11.93 3.84
N MET A 94 -13.17 11.13 3.72
CA MET A 94 -13.92 10.62 4.88
C MET A 94 -13.01 9.93 5.92
N LEU A 95 -12.07 9.08 5.49
CA LEU A 95 -11.11 8.41 6.38
C LEU A 95 -10.09 9.36 7.05
N THR A 96 -9.94 10.60 6.60
CA THR A 96 -9.00 11.60 7.13
C THR A 96 -9.68 12.78 7.83
N THR A 97 -11.00 12.94 7.67
CA THR A 97 -11.78 14.05 8.24
C THR A 97 -12.90 13.61 9.21
N ALA A 98 -13.35 12.35 9.19
CA ALA A 98 -14.48 11.85 10.02
C ALA A 98 -14.34 12.16 11.52
N GLY A 99 -13.10 12.21 12.03
CA GLY A 99 -12.80 12.55 13.42
C GLY A 99 -12.97 14.03 13.81
N GLY A 100 -13.37 14.89 12.87
CA GLY A 100 -13.49 16.35 13.08
C GLY A 100 -12.14 17.06 13.26
N VAL A 101 -11.04 16.41 12.92
CA VAL A 101 -9.67 16.97 12.97
C VAL A 101 -8.97 16.59 11.67
N ALA A 102 -8.57 17.58 10.89
CA ALA A 102 -7.90 17.38 9.61
C ALA A 102 -6.65 16.49 9.76
N GLY A 103 -6.47 15.58 8.80
CA GLY A 103 -5.31 14.68 8.73
C GLY A 103 -5.32 13.53 9.74
N ARG A 104 -6.30 13.46 10.62
CA ARG A 104 -6.43 12.37 11.59
C ARG A 104 -7.06 11.15 10.93
N VAL A 105 -6.20 10.30 10.38
CA VAL A 105 -6.57 9.02 9.75
C VAL A 105 -7.32 8.12 10.72
N CYS A 106 -8.63 7.95 10.56
CA CYS A 106 -9.38 6.88 11.23
C CYS A 106 -9.07 5.53 10.55
N ARG A 107 -9.35 4.43 11.26
CA ARG A 107 -9.10 3.07 10.77
C ARG A 107 -10.18 2.64 9.77
N GLN A 108 -11.44 2.88 10.11
CA GLN A 108 -12.66 2.59 9.33
C GLN A 108 -13.77 3.58 9.73
N PHE A 109 -14.82 3.69 8.90
CA PHE A 109 -16.08 4.35 9.26
C PHE A 109 -17.29 3.43 9.00
N TYR A 110 -18.47 3.82 9.46
CA TYR A 110 -19.74 3.09 9.33
C TYR A 110 -20.89 4.11 9.20
N PRO A 111 -21.97 3.80 8.46
CA PRO A 111 -23.19 4.59 8.55
C PRO A 111 -23.88 4.37 9.90
N GLY A 112 -24.52 5.43 10.42
CA GLY A 112 -25.26 5.40 11.67
C GLY A 112 -24.41 5.50 12.94
N GLU A 113 -25.11 5.44 14.07
CA GLU A 113 -24.55 5.66 15.41
C GLU A 113 -23.49 4.62 15.83
N PRO A 114 -22.58 4.97 16.76
CA PRO A 114 -21.58 4.04 17.29
C PRO A 114 -22.20 2.77 17.93
N GLN A 115 -22.06 1.65 17.23
CA GLN A 115 -22.53 0.33 17.73
C GLN A 115 -21.55 -0.37 18.67
N GLU A 116 -20.33 0.14 18.85
CA GLU A 116 -19.29 -0.45 19.69
C GLU A 116 -18.58 0.62 20.54
N CYS A 117 -18.07 0.26 21.71
CA CYS A 117 -17.38 1.17 22.64
C CYS A 117 -16.10 1.83 22.10
N ARG A 118 -15.53 1.28 21.03
CA ARG A 118 -14.37 1.81 20.29
C ARG A 118 -14.75 2.63 19.06
N HIS A 119 -16.04 2.75 18.77
CA HIS A 119 -16.56 3.62 17.71
C HIS A 119 -16.93 4.97 18.31
N HIS A 120 -16.80 6.01 17.50
CA HIS A 120 -17.07 7.39 17.89
C HIS A 120 -17.98 8.04 16.86
N ALA A 121 -18.93 8.86 17.31
CA ALA A 121 -19.83 9.57 16.40
C ALA A 121 -19.05 10.61 15.58
N GLY A 122 -19.30 10.63 14.28
CA GLY A 122 -18.82 11.65 13.35
C GLY A 122 -19.36 13.03 13.72
N LYS A 123 -18.61 14.07 13.35
CA LYS A 123 -18.92 15.46 13.72
C LYS A 123 -19.03 16.35 12.48
N GLY A 124 -19.81 17.43 12.59
CA GLY A 124 -20.00 18.41 11.52
C GLY A 124 -20.52 17.75 10.23
N PRO A 125 -19.80 17.85 9.09
CA PRO A 125 -20.23 17.25 7.82
C PRO A 125 -20.26 15.71 7.83
N HIS A 126 -19.80 15.07 8.91
CA HIS A 126 -19.81 13.61 9.08
C HIS A 126 -20.80 13.16 10.18
N ALA A 127 -21.74 14.01 10.59
CA ALA A 127 -22.85 13.60 11.45
C ALA A 127 -23.65 12.45 10.78
N GLY A 128 -24.12 11.49 11.58
CA GLY A 128 -24.75 10.27 11.06
C GLY A 128 -23.78 9.20 10.54
N LEU A 129 -22.46 9.39 10.71
CA LEU A 129 -21.46 8.32 10.61
C LEU A 129 -20.93 7.98 12.01
N SER A 130 -20.34 6.79 12.13
CA SER A 130 -19.45 6.43 13.24
C SER A 130 -18.10 5.94 12.72
N PHE A 131 -17.03 6.07 13.51
CA PHE A 131 -15.67 5.71 13.08
C PHE A 131 -14.84 5.05 14.18
N GLU A 132 -13.93 4.16 13.79
CA GLU A 132 -12.92 3.57 14.68
C GLU A 132 -11.62 4.36 14.55
N MET A 133 -11.17 5.01 15.63
CA MET A 133 -10.03 5.96 15.56
C MET A 133 -8.65 5.30 15.78
N ARG A 134 -8.57 3.97 15.65
CA ARG A 134 -7.37 3.18 15.99
C ARG A 134 -6.25 3.32 14.95
N THR A 135 -5.69 4.53 14.84
CA THR A 135 -4.66 4.90 13.87
C THR A 135 -3.38 4.09 14.11
N SER A 136 -2.92 3.41 13.06
CA SER A 136 -1.61 2.76 13.03
C SER A 136 -0.72 3.43 11.99
N ARG A 137 0.60 3.20 12.09
CA ARG A 137 1.57 3.61 11.06
C ARG A 137 1.19 3.07 9.69
N ASP A 138 0.43 1.98 9.67
CA ASP A 138 0.06 1.21 8.49
C ASP A 138 -1.14 1.87 7.81
N GLN A 139 -2.13 2.37 8.57
CA GLN A 139 -3.22 3.20 8.03
C GLN A 139 -2.66 4.44 7.34
N VAL A 140 -1.80 5.19 8.04
CA VAL A 140 -1.12 6.38 7.50
C VAL A 140 -0.24 6.02 6.30
N THR A 141 0.36 4.81 6.27
CA THR A 141 1.15 4.36 5.11
C THR A 141 0.28 4.17 3.87
N GLY A 142 -0.88 3.50 4.00
CA GLY A 142 -1.78 3.29 2.87
C GLY A 142 -2.42 4.58 2.37
N VAL A 143 -2.90 5.44 3.30
CA VAL A 143 -3.49 6.74 2.95
C VAL A 143 -2.50 7.61 2.17
N LEU A 144 -1.30 7.85 2.70
CA LEU A 144 -0.28 8.65 2.01
C LEU A 144 0.19 7.98 0.71
N TRP A 145 0.25 6.66 0.64
CA TRP A 145 0.56 5.93 -0.60
C TRP A 145 -0.48 6.17 -1.69
N GLY A 146 -1.77 6.03 -1.36
CA GLY A 146 -2.87 6.23 -2.30
C GLY A 146 -2.97 7.66 -2.79
N LEU A 147 -2.97 8.62 -1.86
CA LEU A 147 -3.06 10.05 -2.17
C LEU A 147 -1.86 10.53 -3.01
N ALA A 148 -0.63 10.14 -2.65
CA ALA A 148 0.56 10.56 -3.40
C ALA A 148 0.61 9.95 -4.81
N LEU A 149 0.08 8.74 -4.99
CA LEU A 149 -0.10 8.15 -6.32
C LEU A 149 -1.18 8.85 -7.12
N CYS A 150 -2.33 9.18 -6.52
CA CYS A 150 -3.37 9.99 -7.18
C CYS A 150 -2.78 11.33 -7.64
N ALA A 151 -2.17 12.09 -6.73
CA ALA A 151 -1.54 13.40 -6.99
C ALA A 151 -0.42 13.40 -8.05
N SER A 152 0.22 12.25 -8.33
CA SER A 152 1.38 12.15 -9.23
C SER A 152 1.16 11.28 -10.47
N ARG A 153 0.00 10.60 -10.60
CA ARG A 153 -0.28 9.65 -11.70
C ARG A 153 -1.66 9.82 -12.32
N PHE A 154 -2.64 10.31 -11.58
CA PHE A 154 -3.97 10.57 -12.11
C PHE A 154 -3.99 11.98 -12.75
N PRO A 155 -4.46 12.14 -14.01
CA PRO A 155 -4.29 13.39 -14.74
C PRO A 155 -5.31 14.49 -14.41
N ASP A 156 -6.33 14.20 -13.60
CA ASP A 156 -7.34 15.17 -13.19
C ASP A 156 -6.76 16.23 -12.22
N PRO A 157 -6.79 17.54 -12.55
CA PRO A 157 -6.23 18.59 -11.70
C PRO A 157 -6.96 18.78 -10.37
N SER A 158 -8.27 18.54 -10.31
CA SER A 158 -9.09 18.68 -9.10
C SER A 158 -8.79 17.55 -8.11
N ALA A 159 -8.75 16.31 -8.59
CA ALA A 159 -8.34 15.14 -7.81
C ALA A 159 -6.88 15.27 -7.33
N ARG A 160 -5.99 15.83 -8.16
CA ARG A 160 -4.61 16.16 -7.76
C ARG A 160 -4.60 17.20 -6.64
N ALA A 161 -5.28 18.33 -6.79
CA ALA A 161 -5.32 19.40 -5.78
C ALA A 161 -5.90 18.91 -4.45
N ARG A 162 -7.00 18.15 -4.50
CA ARG A 162 -7.61 17.50 -3.31
C ARG A 162 -6.65 16.51 -2.66
N SER A 163 -5.98 15.68 -3.45
CA SER A 163 -4.99 14.73 -2.91
C SER A 163 -3.82 15.44 -2.23
N LEU A 164 -3.35 16.56 -2.76
CA LEU A 164 -2.28 17.37 -2.15
C LEU A 164 -2.72 17.96 -0.80
N ARG A 165 -3.92 18.54 -0.70
CA ARG A 165 -4.47 19.03 0.59
C ARG A 165 -4.55 17.91 1.64
N LEU A 166 -5.09 16.76 1.27
CA LEU A 166 -5.19 15.62 2.20
C LEU A 166 -3.82 15.05 2.60
N ILE A 167 -2.80 15.14 1.74
CA ILE A 167 -1.41 14.81 2.11
C ILE A 167 -0.85 15.81 3.10
N GLU A 168 -1.07 17.12 2.88
CA GLU A 168 -0.66 18.19 3.78
C GLU A 168 -1.28 18.01 5.16
N ASP A 169 -2.61 17.89 5.22
CA ASP A 169 -3.36 17.60 6.45
C ASP A 169 -2.78 16.38 7.19
N VAL A 170 -2.65 15.23 6.52
CA VAL A 170 -2.17 13.99 7.14
C VAL A 170 -0.71 14.10 7.59
N VAL A 171 0.18 14.72 6.81
CA VAL A 171 1.59 14.85 7.20
C VAL A 171 1.73 15.82 8.37
N MET A 172 1.07 16.99 8.32
CA MET A 172 1.15 18.02 9.36
C MET A 172 0.43 17.60 10.65
N HIS A 173 -0.63 16.78 10.59
CA HIS A 173 -1.22 16.17 11.80
C HIS A 173 -0.24 15.30 12.60
N HIS A 174 0.77 14.74 11.92
CA HIS A 174 1.74 13.82 12.51
C HIS A 174 3.13 14.46 12.71
N PHE A 175 3.36 15.66 12.18
CA PHE A 175 4.61 16.40 12.23
C PHE A 175 4.53 17.59 13.18
N ASP A 176 5.52 17.70 14.05
CA ASP A 176 5.63 18.76 15.05
C ASP A 176 7.01 19.42 14.84
N PRO A 177 7.08 20.55 14.08
CA PRO A 177 8.35 21.18 13.75
C PRO A 177 9.06 21.77 14.97
N ASP A 178 8.28 22.30 15.92
CA ASP A 178 8.74 23.02 17.10
C ASP A 178 9.24 22.09 18.21
N SER A 179 8.84 20.81 18.19
CA SER A 179 9.34 19.80 19.10
C SER A 179 10.88 19.78 19.17
N THR A 180 11.38 20.07 20.37
CA THR A 180 12.80 20.13 20.72
C THR A 180 13.54 18.80 20.58
N THR A 181 12.86 17.64 20.62
CA THR A 181 13.53 16.33 20.55
C THR A 181 13.42 15.68 19.16
N ARG A 182 14.53 15.07 18.71
CA ARG A 182 14.68 14.24 17.49
C ARG A 182 13.57 13.18 17.26
N ARG A 183 12.92 12.75 18.34
CA ARG A 183 11.89 11.70 18.35
C ARG A 183 10.48 12.28 18.45
N ALA A 184 10.29 13.40 19.16
CA ALA A 184 8.97 13.94 19.41
C ALA A 184 8.33 14.65 18.19
N ARG A 185 9.16 15.08 17.23
CA ARG A 185 8.71 15.68 15.95
C ARG A 185 7.78 14.82 15.11
N TRP A 186 7.70 13.51 15.37
CA TRP A 186 6.89 12.60 14.56
C TRP A 186 6.14 11.58 15.42
N ARG A 187 4.83 11.78 15.54
CA ARG A 187 3.94 10.99 16.39
C ARG A 187 2.67 10.63 15.65
N ILE A 188 2.06 9.53 16.05
CA ILE A 188 0.61 9.31 15.90
C ILE A 188 0.01 9.77 17.22
N PRO A 189 -0.75 10.89 17.24
CA PRO A 189 -1.37 11.41 18.45
C PRO A 189 -2.29 10.39 19.12
N ALA A 190 -2.45 10.55 20.44
CA ALA A 190 -3.45 9.81 21.21
C ALA A 190 -4.88 10.19 20.79
N TYR A 191 -5.83 9.27 20.95
CA TYR A 191 -7.26 9.57 20.85
C TYR A 191 -8.02 8.85 21.98
N GLY A 192 -8.78 9.62 22.76
CA GLY A 192 -9.48 9.09 23.93
C GLY A 192 -8.51 8.40 24.90
N ARG A 193 -8.64 7.08 25.05
CA ARG A 193 -7.78 6.24 25.91
C ARG A 193 -6.61 5.57 25.17
N GLU A 194 -6.47 5.76 23.85
CA GLU A 194 -5.36 5.16 23.10
C GLU A 194 -4.02 5.90 23.35
N PRO A 195 -2.90 5.17 23.57
CA PRO A 195 -1.61 5.79 23.82
C PRO A 195 -0.99 6.40 22.55
N GLN A 196 -0.35 7.56 22.70
CA GLN A 196 0.47 8.18 21.66
C GLN A 196 1.58 7.21 21.19
N ARG A 197 1.83 7.14 19.87
CA ARG A 197 2.83 6.23 19.29
C ARG A 197 3.91 6.99 18.53
N TRP A 198 5.17 6.61 18.73
CA TRP A 198 6.30 7.18 17.98
C TRP A 198 6.44 6.55 16.59
N MET A 199 6.71 7.38 15.59
CA MET A 199 7.00 6.90 14.23
C MET A 199 8.39 6.26 14.14
N THR A 200 8.50 5.16 13.38
CA THR A 200 9.79 4.53 13.06
C THR A 200 10.61 5.41 12.11
N PHE A 201 11.91 5.14 11.96
CA PHE A 201 12.73 5.84 10.97
C PHE A 201 12.11 5.79 9.56
N ASN A 202 11.72 4.60 9.09
CA ASN A 202 11.12 4.39 7.77
C ASN A 202 9.84 5.23 7.58
N MET A 203 9.02 5.36 8.63
CA MET A 203 7.77 6.10 8.59
C MET A 203 8.01 7.62 8.55
N ARG A 204 8.97 8.11 9.35
CA ARG A 204 9.36 9.53 9.34
C ARG A 204 9.94 9.95 7.99
N LEU A 205 10.85 9.13 7.46
CA LEU A 205 11.45 9.34 6.14
C LEU A 205 10.39 9.35 5.04
N PHE A 206 9.38 8.48 5.15
CA PHE A 206 8.25 8.42 4.23
C PHE A 206 7.39 9.69 4.27
N CYS A 207 6.90 10.09 5.45
CA CYS A 207 6.04 11.27 5.57
C CYS A 207 6.79 12.55 5.16
N ALA A 208 8.01 12.74 5.67
CA ALA A 208 8.86 13.89 5.32
C ALA A 208 9.16 13.93 3.83
N GLY A 209 9.49 12.79 3.20
CA GLY A 209 9.82 12.74 1.78
C GLY A 209 8.61 12.90 0.85
N VAL A 210 7.43 12.41 1.24
CA VAL A 210 6.18 12.70 0.53
C VAL A 210 5.87 14.19 0.58
N GLY A 211 5.93 14.81 1.77
CA GLY A 211 5.73 16.26 1.92
C GLY A 211 6.76 17.09 1.14
N ALA A 212 8.05 16.80 1.33
CA ALA A 212 9.15 17.49 0.65
C ALA A 212 9.09 17.42 -0.88
N ARG A 213 8.56 16.33 -1.45
CA ARG A 213 8.53 16.11 -2.91
C ARG A 213 7.21 16.44 -3.59
N LEU A 214 6.09 16.48 -2.86
CA LEU A 214 4.77 16.82 -3.43
C LEU A 214 4.21 18.17 -2.98
N LEU A 215 4.50 18.59 -1.74
CA LEU A 215 4.06 19.89 -1.19
C LEU A 215 5.16 20.96 -1.27
N ALA A 216 6.43 20.53 -1.27
CA ALA A 216 7.61 21.41 -1.21
C ALA A 216 7.69 22.31 0.04
N ALA A 217 6.94 22.00 1.10
CA ALA A 217 6.95 22.73 2.37
C ALA A 217 8.37 22.78 2.99
N PRO A 218 8.95 23.98 3.28
CA PRO A 218 10.36 24.13 3.66
C PRO A 218 10.80 23.30 4.87
N GLU A 219 9.95 23.21 5.90
CA GLU A 219 10.19 22.45 7.13
C GLU A 219 10.21 20.94 6.89
N LEU A 220 9.37 20.43 5.97
CA LEU A 220 9.36 19.02 5.55
C LEU A 220 10.55 18.71 4.63
N VAL A 221 10.95 19.66 3.77
CA VAL A 221 12.20 19.55 2.98
C VAL A 221 13.42 19.45 3.92
N ALA A 222 13.53 20.35 4.89
CA ALA A 222 14.63 20.35 5.87
C ALA A 222 14.65 19.06 6.71
N GLU A 223 13.50 18.59 7.19
CA GLU A 223 13.38 17.35 7.95
C GLU A 223 13.69 16.11 7.09
N TYR A 224 13.27 16.08 5.82
CA TYR A 224 13.60 15.00 4.89
C TYR A 224 15.12 14.94 4.64
N GLN A 225 15.77 16.07 4.37
CA GLN A 225 17.23 16.13 4.22
C GLN A 225 17.98 15.69 5.49
N ARG A 226 17.46 16.04 6.67
CA ARG A 226 18.00 15.57 7.96
C ARG A 226 17.83 14.06 8.16
N LEU A 227 16.75 13.47 7.66
CA LEU A 227 16.49 12.03 7.69
C LEU A 227 17.32 11.26 6.66
N LEU A 228 17.55 11.82 5.47
CA LEU A 228 18.41 11.24 4.43
C LEU A 228 19.83 11.00 4.92
N LYS A 229 20.43 11.95 5.66
CA LYS A 229 21.76 11.79 6.28
C LYS A 229 21.91 10.55 7.20
N GLN A 230 20.81 9.91 7.61
CA GLN A 230 20.82 8.67 8.42
C GLN A 230 20.65 7.39 7.58
N VAL A 231 20.23 7.49 6.31
CA VAL A 231 19.94 6.34 5.43
C VAL A 231 21.14 5.38 5.30
N PRO A 232 22.39 5.83 5.07
CA PRO A 232 23.54 4.91 4.98
C PRO A 232 23.76 4.08 6.25
N THR A 233 23.60 4.71 7.42
CA THR A 233 23.74 4.02 8.72
C THR A 233 22.60 3.02 8.93
N VAL A 234 21.36 3.41 8.62
CA VAL A 234 20.21 2.50 8.74
C VAL A 234 20.31 1.32 7.76
N ALA A 235 20.77 1.53 6.54
CA ALA A 235 21.02 0.46 5.56
C ALA A 235 22.13 -0.49 6.01
N ARG A 236 23.23 0.03 6.59
CA ARG A 236 24.30 -0.78 7.19
C ARG A 236 23.78 -1.65 8.35
N LEU A 237 22.98 -1.09 9.25
CA LEU A 237 22.37 -1.84 10.36
C LEU A 237 21.36 -2.88 9.86
N ALA A 238 20.51 -2.53 8.89
CA ALA A 238 19.55 -3.45 8.28
C ALA A 238 20.23 -4.69 7.66
N ARG A 239 21.36 -4.51 6.96
CA ARG A 239 22.16 -5.61 6.41
C ARG A 239 22.72 -6.55 7.49
N ARG A 240 23.18 -5.99 8.63
CA ARG A 240 23.66 -6.80 9.77
C ARG A 240 22.52 -7.53 10.48
N ALA A 241 21.34 -6.94 10.54
CA ALA A 241 20.16 -7.55 11.14
C ALA A 241 19.44 -8.58 10.24
N ALA A 242 19.77 -8.65 8.95
CA ALA A 242 19.10 -9.52 7.97
C ALA A 242 19.00 -11.01 8.38
N PRO A 243 20.01 -11.66 9.01
CA PRO A 243 19.89 -13.04 9.48
C PRO A 243 18.79 -13.23 10.54
N PHE A 244 18.59 -12.24 11.41
CA PHE A 244 17.54 -12.23 12.44
C PHE A 244 16.17 -11.81 11.89
N HIS A 245 16.13 -11.29 10.66
CA HIS A 245 14.91 -10.91 9.95
C HIS A 245 14.48 -11.93 8.88
N ARG A 246 15.05 -13.15 8.87
CA ARG A 246 14.60 -14.24 7.97
C ARG A 246 13.11 -14.57 8.11
N HIS A 247 12.54 -14.34 9.29
CA HIS A 247 11.11 -14.52 9.61
C HIS A 247 10.37 -13.19 9.79
N ALA A 248 10.90 -12.07 9.28
CA ALA A 248 10.20 -10.79 9.36
C ALA A 248 8.85 -10.87 8.62
N GLU A 249 7.78 -10.56 9.34
CA GLU A 249 6.41 -10.68 8.83
C GLU A 249 6.24 -9.95 7.50
N TYR A 250 5.71 -10.69 6.53
CA TYR A 250 5.38 -10.24 5.18
C TYR A 250 4.70 -8.85 5.14
N PHE A 251 3.77 -8.60 6.07
CA PHE A 251 3.02 -7.35 6.19
C PHE A 251 3.92 -6.14 6.42
N VAL A 252 4.87 -6.24 7.37
CA VAL A 252 5.84 -5.18 7.67
C VAL A 252 6.74 -4.90 6.47
N ASN A 253 7.12 -5.95 5.74
CA ASN A 253 7.89 -5.79 4.52
C ASN A 253 7.06 -5.13 3.41
N HIS A 254 5.84 -5.59 3.10
CA HIS A 254 4.97 -4.94 2.11
C HIS A 254 4.79 -3.44 2.38
N LEU A 255 4.56 -3.03 3.62
CA LEU A 255 4.46 -1.61 3.98
C LEU A 255 5.77 -0.83 3.76
N ASN A 256 6.92 -1.47 3.98
CA ASN A 256 8.22 -0.87 3.63
C ASN A 256 8.41 -0.78 2.10
N LEU A 257 7.86 -1.73 1.31
CA LEU A 257 7.83 -1.63 -0.15
C LEU A 257 7.10 -0.36 -0.57
N CYS A 258 5.88 -0.15 -0.07
CA CYS A 258 5.11 1.06 -0.33
C CYS A 258 5.90 2.33 0.02
N ARG A 259 6.43 2.40 1.25
CA ARG A 259 7.18 3.57 1.73
C ARG A 259 8.36 3.93 0.82
N TYR A 260 9.29 3.00 0.60
CA TYR A 260 10.49 3.34 -0.17
C TYR A 260 10.28 3.38 -1.68
N TRP A 261 9.41 2.54 -2.25
CA TRP A 261 9.12 2.62 -3.70
C TRP A 261 8.59 4.00 -4.05
N LEU A 262 7.64 4.54 -3.26
CA LEU A 262 7.08 5.86 -3.55
C LEU A 262 8.14 6.95 -3.40
N LEU A 263 8.97 6.92 -2.35
CA LEU A 263 10.11 7.85 -2.22
C LEU A 263 11.07 7.78 -3.41
N ILE A 264 11.52 6.59 -3.83
CA ILE A 264 12.41 6.37 -4.99
C ILE A 264 11.85 6.95 -6.30
N ARG A 265 10.51 7.06 -6.39
CA ARG A 265 9.77 7.48 -7.57
C ARG A 265 9.49 8.99 -7.57
N LEU A 266 9.27 9.58 -6.39
CA LEU A 266 9.18 11.03 -6.17
C LEU A 266 10.56 11.71 -6.14
N GLU A 267 11.61 10.97 -5.79
CA GLU A 267 12.98 11.47 -5.69
C GLU A 267 13.58 11.81 -7.07
N SER A 268 14.08 13.03 -7.22
CA SER A 268 14.75 13.57 -8.41
C SER A 268 16.26 13.35 -8.38
N ASP A 269 16.88 13.39 -7.21
CA ASP A 269 18.31 13.14 -7.00
C ASP A 269 18.66 11.67 -7.27
N THR A 270 19.67 11.42 -8.08
CA THR A 270 20.09 10.06 -8.48
C THR A 270 20.83 9.31 -7.37
N GLY A 271 21.61 10.01 -6.54
CA GLY A 271 22.36 9.45 -5.42
C GLY A 271 21.45 9.03 -4.28
N VAL A 272 20.60 9.95 -3.81
CA VAL A 272 19.56 9.68 -2.80
C VAL A 272 18.68 8.51 -3.22
N ARG A 273 18.28 8.49 -4.50
CA ARG A 273 17.50 7.38 -5.05
C ARG A 273 18.26 6.06 -5.00
N GLY A 274 19.55 6.05 -5.29
CA GLY A 274 20.43 4.88 -5.14
C GLY A 274 20.47 4.39 -3.70
N GLU A 275 20.64 5.29 -2.72
CA GLU A 275 20.64 4.93 -1.30
C GLU A 275 19.31 4.32 -0.83
N LEU A 276 18.18 4.95 -1.19
CA LEU A 276 16.84 4.43 -0.90
C LEU A 276 16.63 3.05 -1.55
N SER A 277 17.13 2.86 -2.77
CA SER A 277 17.11 1.59 -3.49
C SER A 277 17.89 0.50 -2.74
N HIS A 278 19.10 0.82 -2.27
CA HIS A 278 19.90 -0.10 -1.46
C HIS A 278 19.28 -0.41 -0.08
N LEU A 279 18.67 0.59 0.57
CA LEU A 279 17.99 0.42 1.84
C LEU A 279 16.79 -0.52 1.70
N LEU A 280 15.93 -0.28 0.71
CA LEU A 280 14.83 -1.18 0.35
C LEU A 280 15.42 -2.57 0.00
N ALA A 281 16.49 -2.69 -0.79
CA ALA A 281 17.06 -3.98 -1.22
C ALA A 281 17.62 -4.82 -0.06
N SER A 282 18.10 -4.17 1.00
CA SER A 282 18.56 -4.85 2.22
C SER A 282 17.43 -5.55 2.99
N ARG A 283 16.17 -5.14 2.80
CA ARG A 283 15.01 -5.64 3.56
C ARG A 283 14.30 -6.84 2.93
N PHE A 284 14.44 -7.06 1.62
CA PHE A 284 13.68 -8.07 0.87
C PHE A 284 14.49 -9.30 0.46
N ARG A 285 15.70 -9.48 1.00
CA ARG A 285 16.54 -10.65 0.68
C ARG A 285 15.94 -11.99 1.14
N THR A 286 15.07 -11.96 2.15
CA THR A 286 14.40 -13.14 2.72
C THR A 286 13.05 -12.72 3.29
N VAL A 287 11.94 -13.22 2.73
CA VAL A 287 10.61 -13.09 3.34
C VAL A 287 9.79 -14.34 3.02
N VAL A 288 8.95 -14.74 3.96
CA VAL A 288 7.99 -15.85 3.84
C VAL A 288 6.69 -15.34 3.20
N ASP A 289 6.00 -16.19 2.44
CA ASP A 289 4.65 -15.86 1.96
C ASP A 289 3.62 -15.87 3.10
N HIS A 290 2.63 -15.00 3.00
CA HIS A 290 1.55 -14.81 3.97
C HIS A 290 0.19 -15.25 3.40
N GLY A 291 0.11 -15.60 2.12
CA GLY A 291 -1.12 -16.04 1.46
C GLY A 291 -2.22 -14.98 1.31
N ASN A 292 -2.06 -13.78 1.88
CA ASN A 292 -3.04 -12.70 1.74
C ASN A 292 -2.95 -12.08 0.34
N THR A 293 -4.04 -12.21 -0.41
CA THR A 293 -4.10 -11.86 -1.83
C THR A 293 -4.26 -10.37 -2.11
N LEU A 294 -4.79 -9.57 -1.17
CA LEU A 294 -4.94 -8.12 -1.37
C LEU A 294 -3.61 -7.35 -1.33
N PHE A 295 -2.53 -7.99 -0.87
CA PHE A 295 -1.17 -7.46 -0.97
C PHE A 295 -0.46 -7.82 -2.29
N ASN A 296 -1.18 -8.41 -3.25
CA ASN A 296 -0.68 -8.67 -4.59
C ASN A 296 -0.82 -7.45 -5.54
N PHE A 297 -1.49 -6.37 -5.13
CA PHE A 297 -1.77 -5.20 -5.97
C PHE A 297 -0.65 -4.18 -5.96
N PHE A 298 0.08 -4.14 -7.07
CA PHE A 298 0.82 -2.95 -7.50
C PHE A 298 0.90 -2.90 -9.03
N VAL A 299 1.41 -1.79 -9.56
CA VAL A 299 1.69 -1.57 -10.98
C VAL A 299 3.12 -1.00 -11.08
N LEU A 300 3.97 -1.52 -11.99
CA LEU A 300 5.44 -1.39 -12.01
C LEU A 300 5.95 -0.22 -12.82
N ASP A 301 7.03 -0.46 -13.59
CA ASP A 301 8.02 0.48 -14.11
C ASP A 301 8.91 -0.10 -15.27
N PRO A 302 8.87 0.42 -16.53
CA PRO A 302 9.93 0.23 -17.55
C PRO A 302 10.62 1.46 -18.26
N ALA A 303 10.17 2.73 -18.20
CA ALA A 303 10.91 3.95 -18.55
C ALA A 303 12.24 4.19 -17.76
N VAL A 304 12.84 3.15 -17.18
CA VAL A 304 14.29 3.04 -16.94
C VAL A 304 14.71 1.62 -17.29
N GLU A 305 15.71 1.48 -18.15
CA GLU A 305 15.84 0.29 -19.02
C GLU A 305 17.14 -0.52 -18.82
N ALA A 306 17.99 -0.16 -17.83
CA ALA A 306 19.42 -0.48 -17.86
C ALA A 306 19.94 -1.64 -16.96
N ALA A 307 19.08 -2.53 -16.42
CA ALA A 307 19.52 -3.58 -15.48
C ALA A 307 19.00 -5.00 -15.82
N ARG A 308 19.93 -5.90 -16.18
CA ARG A 308 19.73 -7.26 -16.70
C ARG A 308 18.96 -8.23 -15.77
N VAL A 309 17.62 -8.29 -15.87
CA VAL A 309 16.78 -9.35 -15.25
C VAL A 309 15.85 -9.96 -16.31
N ASP A 310 15.64 -11.28 -16.29
CA ASP A 310 14.77 -11.96 -17.27
C ASP A 310 13.29 -11.64 -17.07
N ARG A 311 12.73 -10.96 -18.08
CA ARG A 311 11.31 -10.59 -18.21
C ARG A 311 10.37 -11.81 -18.15
N ARG A 312 10.82 -13.01 -18.55
CA ARG A 312 10.02 -14.22 -18.53
C ARG A 312 9.70 -14.69 -17.12
N THR A 313 10.69 -14.71 -16.22
CA THR A 313 10.53 -15.09 -14.81
C THR A 313 9.48 -14.23 -14.10
N LEU A 314 9.43 -12.93 -14.39
CA LEU A 314 8.42 -12.02 -13.83
C LEU A 314 7.00 -12.33 -14.33
N LEU A 315 6.85 -12.62 -15.63
CA LEU A 315 5.56 -13.00 -16.22
C LEU A 315 5.06 -14.34 -15.67
N ASP A 316 5.92 -15.38 -15.66
CA ASP A 316 5.56 -16.72 -15.19
C ASP A 316 5.12 -16.69 -13.70
N SER A 317 5.81 -15.91 -12.86
CA SER A 317 5.44 -15.77 -11.45
C SER A 317 4.19 -14.90 -11.23
N GLY A 318 3.95 -13.89 -12.07
CA GLY A 318 2.70 -13.14 -12.11
C GLY A 318 1.50 -14.01 -12.47
N ILE A 319 1.63 -14.83 -13.51
CA ILE A 319 0.64 -15.82 -13.92
C ILE A 319 0.38 -16.82 -12.77
N GLN A 320 1.43 -17.28 -12.07
CA GLN A 320 1.30 -18.18 -10.93
C GLN A 320 0.53 -17.56 -9.75
N SER A 321 0.76 -16.29 -9.43
CA SER A 321 0.00 -15.57 -8.40
C SER A 321 -1.47 -15.39 -8.78
N LEU A 322 -1.77 -15.00 -10.04
CA LEU A 322 -3.16 -14.89 -10.51
C LEU A 322 -3.86 -16.25 -10.65
N ARG A 323 -3.12 -17.34 -10.85
CA ARG A 323 -3.66 -18.72 -10.81
C ARG A 323 -4.10 -19.15 -9.41
N GLN A 324 -3.61 -18.50 -8.35
CA GLN A 324 -4.04 -18.75 -6.97
C GLN A 324 -5.26 -17.88 -6.55
N LEU A 325 -5.69 -16.93 -7.39
CA LEU A 325 -6.93 -16.15 -7.20
C LEU A 325 -8.21 -16.91 -7.64
N THR A 326 -8.16 -18.23 -7.72
CA THR A 326 -9.32 -19.07 -8.08
C THR A 326 -10.35 -19.20 -6.96
N GLU A 327 -9.98 -18.92 -5.71
CA GLU A 327 -10.94 -18.89 -4.60
C GLU A 327 -11.74 -17.58 -4.61
N ALA A 328 -13.05 -17.67 -4.37
CA ALA A 328 -13.92 -16.50 -4.21
C ALA A 328 -13.57 -15.66 -2.97
N LYS A 329 -12.81 -16.24 -2.03
CA LYS A 329 -12.47 -15.65 -0.73
C LYS A 329 -11.14 -14.92 -0.82
N LEU A 330 -11.16 -13.65 -1.22
CA LEU A 330 -9.95 -12.81 -1.30
C LEU A 330 -9.29 -12.56 0.08
N TRP A 331 -10.03 -12.83 1.17
CA TRP A 331 -9.67 -12.44 2.53
C TRP A 331 -9.88 -13.54 3.59
N ASN A 332 -9.57 -14.78 3.26
CA ASN A 332 -9.52 -15.82 4.28
C ASN A 332 -8.20 -15.77 5.06
N HIS A 333 -8.33 -15.75 6.39
CA HIS A 333 -7.23 -16.10 7.31
C HIS A 333 -6.67 -17.48 6.97
N PRO A 334 -5.40 -17.75 7.31
CA PRO A 334 -4.68 -18.88 6.75
C PRO A 334 -5.40 -20.20 7.08
N ARG A 335 -5.67 -21.01 6.05
CA ARG A 335 -5.30 -22.43 6.23
C ARG A 335 -3.83 -22.38 6.65
N PRO A 336 -3.43 -22.94 7.80
CA PRO A 336 -2.04 -22.87 8.24
C PRO A 336 -1.16 -23.30 7.06
N LEU A 337 -0.26 -22.40 6.64
CA LEU A 337 0.70 -22.75 5.62
C LEU A 337 1.45 -23.96 6.15
N ASP A 338 1.47 -25.03 5.35
CA ASP A 338 2.18 -26.26 5.66
C ASP A 338 3.63 -25.89 6.03
N GLN A 339 3.94 -25.97 7.32
CA GLN A 339 5.22 -25.52 7.87
C GLN A 339 6.37 -26.42 7.40
N SER A 340 6.08 -27.59 6.81
CA SER A 340 7.08 -28.43 6.13
C SER A 340 7.60 -27.83 4.82
N VAL A 341 6.98 -26.76 4.30
CA VAL A 341 7.53 -25.99 3.17
C VAL A 341 8.59 -25.00 3.67
N GLU A 342 9.67 -25.56 4.22
CA GLU A 342 10.92 -24.82 4.41
C GLU A 342 11.34 -24.24 3.04
N ASN A 343 11.53 -22.92 2.98
CA ASN A 343 11.96 -22.18 1.79
C ASN A 343 10.90 -21.96 0.69
N VAL A 344 9.72 -21.43 1.05
CA VAL A 344 8.98 -20.58 0.09
C VAL A 344 9.75 -19.27 -0.11
N THR A 345 10.51 -19.17 -1.20
CA THR A 345 11.08 -17.89 -1.63
C THR A 345 9.98 -17.01 -2.22
N CYS A 346 9.46 -16.06 -1.43
CA CYS A 346 8.72 -14.96 -2.02
C CYS A 346 9.62 -14.23 -3.01
N ALA A 347 9.33 -14.39 -4.30
CA ALA A 347 9.98 -13.65 -5.36
C ALA A 347 9.41 -12.23 -5.38
N TYR A 348 9.99 -11.34 -4.57
CA TYR A 348 9.87 -9.91 -4.79
C TYR A 348 10.64 -9.59 -6.07
N GLY A 349 9.91 -9.47 -7.17
CA GLY A 349 10.44 -9.01 -8.44
C GLY A 349 10.95 -7.59 -8.28
N TRP A 350 12.26 -7.44 -8.12
CA TRP A 350 12.94 -6.16 -8.06
C TRP A 350 13.25 -5.65 -9.46
N ALA A 351 12.54 -4.60 -9.87
CA ALA A 351 12.94 -3.74 -10.98
C ALA A 351 12.68 -2.29 -10.58
N LEU A 352 13.74 -1.58 -10.23
CA LEU A 352 13.77 -0.12 -10.26
C LEU A 352 14.37 0.22 -11.63
N ARG A 353 13.71 0.95 -12.53
CA ARG A 353 12.69 2.02 -12.40
C ARG A 353 11.98 2.16 -13.80
N SER A 354 11.30 3.22 -14.27
CA SER A 354 10.02 3.89 -13.88
C SER A 354 8.84 3.51 -14.83
N THR A 355 7.54 3.78 -14.54
CA THR A 355 6.26 3.57 -15.33
C THR A 355 5.18 2.48 -14.99
N THR A 356 5.08 1.24 -15.54
CA THR A 356 3.95 0.26 -15.27
C THR A 356 4.19 -1.30 -15.25
N ARG A 357 3.21 -2.09 -14.69
CA ARG A 357 2.99 -3.60 -14.51
C ARG A 357 3.71 -4.45 -13.44
N LEU A 358 3.23 -4.52 -12.18
CA LEU A 358 4.00 -5.17 -11.07
C LEU A 358 3.56 -6.59 -10.79
N PHE A 359 4.57 -7.42 -10.50
CA PHE A 359 4.38 -8.83 -10.21
C PHE A 359 4.96 -9.14 -8.83
N LYS A 360 4.07 -9.34 -7.84
CA LYS A 360 4.39 -10.23 -6.72
C LYS A 360 4.29 -11.65 -7.26
N GLY A 361 5.42 -12.37 -7.22
CA GLY A 361 5.51 -13.75 -7.66
C GLY A 361 5.46 -14.72 -6.48
N LEU A 362 4.47 -15.63 -6.47
CA LEU A 362 4.41 -16.71 -5.48
C LEU A 362 5.31 -17.87 -5.87
N GLY A 363 6.61 -17.68 -5.63
CA GLY A 363 7.64 -18.70 -5.73
C GLY A 363 7.52 -19.78 -4.66
N ARG A 364 6.49 -20.64 -4.76
CA ARG A 364 6.66 -22.01 -4.26
C ARG A 364 7.68 -22.69 -5.17
N PRO A 365 8.77 -23.27 -4.65
CA PRO A 365 9.55 -24.22 -5.42
C PRO A 365 8.58 -25.28 -5.96
N MET A 366 8.70 -25.65 -7.25
CA MET A 366 8.10 -26.92 -7.65
C MET A 366 8.76 -27.98 -6.76
N ARG A 367 7.96 -28.75 -6.00
CA ARG A 367 8.44 -30.05 -5.53
C ARG A 367 8.90 -30.77 -6.79
N ARG A 368 10.20 -31.01 -6.92
CA ARG A 368 10.68 -32.03 -7.85
C ARG A 368 9.99 -33.31 -7.39
N SER A 369 9.12 -33.86 -8.22
CA SER A 369 8.69 -35.24 -8.04
C SER A 369 9.96 -36.08 -7.94
N LYS A 370 10.09 -36.80 -6.82
CA LYS A 370 10.99 -37.95 -6.78
C LYS A 370 10.43 -39.04 -7.68
#